data_AF-A0A0Q0VLP0-F1
#
_entry.id   AF-A0A0Q0VLP0-F1
#
_cell.length_a   1.000
_cell.length_b   1.000
_cell.length_c   1.000
_cell.angle_alpha   90.00
_cell.angle_beta   90.00
_cell.angle_gamma   90.00
#
_symmetry.space_group_name_H-M   'P 1'
#
loop_
_entity.id
_entity.type
_entity.pdbx_description
1 polymer ?
#
loop_
_entity_poly.entity_id
_entity_poly.type
_entity_poly.pdbx_seq_one_letter_code
_entity_poly.pdbx_strand_id
1 'polypeptide(L)'
;MSSSEEIIELCKLEHTALRRELNQLKWCEIQFFTFAITATIVVLGLIFKNSSDLNLHYLENNAVCLISLVPLLFLIPSLWIFLDTAKTISRIVGYHFWLEDILLGRTAPDAIRFHGWETALTILRENVRYLEHARDSPGESSMIQAILGDLKEYNKNFLLLKTSNLAVFLSIRGFLVAVYVTFVAFIALCSFPFAYFACRNGLAIFSQYNLFNAVGCAVVIFAFFTIFWEFATLKHLIFGKFSDRANRIKWRIAFEKP
;
A
#
# COMPACT_ATOMS: atom_id res chain seq x y z
N MET A 1 43.27 6.23 1.41
CA MET A 1 42.11 5.33 1.41
C MET A 1 41.86 4.91 -0.02
N SER A 2 41.64 3.62 -0.25
CA SER A 2 41.26 3.15 -1.60
C SER A 2 39.85 3.64 -1.91
N SER A 3 39.54 3.92 -3.18
CA SER A 3 38.19 4.35 -3.60
C SER A 3 37.09 3.38 -3.15
N SER A 4 37.43 2.12 -2.91
CA SER A 4 36.52 1.09 -2.39
C SER A 4 36.15 1.31 -0.91
N GLU A 5 37.09 1.77 -0.07
CA GLU A 5 36.83 2.00 1.37
C GLU A 5 35.83 3.14 1.59
N GLU A 6 35.96 4.22 0.82
CA GLU A 6 35.06 5.38 0.86
C GLU A 6 33.63 4.99 0.45
N ILE A 7 33.47 4.17 -0.60
CA ILE A 7 32.17 3.66 -1.04
C ILE A 7 31.51 2.79 0.04
N ILE A 8 32.28 1.91 0.67
CA ILE A 8 31.76 1.04 1.74
C ILE A 8 31.30 1.87 2.94
N GLU A 9 32.02 2.93 3.30
CA GLU A 9 31.64 3.84 4.37
C GLU A 9 30.34 4.59 4.05
N LEU A 10 30.21 5.14 2.84
CA LEU A 10 28.99 5.80 2.38
C LEU A 10 27.79 4.84 2.39
N CYS A 11 27.95 3.61 1.92
CA CYS A 11 26.89 2.59 1.96
C CYS A 11 26.43 2.30 3.40
N LYS A 12 27.34 2.27 4.39
CA LYS A 12 26.98 2.05 5.81
C LYS A 12 26.21 3.22 6.40
N LEU A 13 26.60 4.45 6.07
CA LEU A 13 25.90 5.66 6.49
C LEU A 13 24.49 5.70 5.92
N GLU A 14 24.36 5.47 4.61
CA GLU A 14 23.08 5.42 3.90
C GLU A 14 22.15 4.35 4.47
N HIS A 15 22.66 3.14 4.66
CA HIS A 15 21.90 2.04 5.26
C HIS A 15 21.37 2.40 6.65
N THR A 16 22.14 3.15 7.46
CA THR A 16 21.69 3.62 8.77
C THR A 16 20.60 4.70 8.65
N ALA A 17 20.74 5.61 7.69
CA ALA A 17 19.72 6.62 7.38
C ALA A 17 18.40 5.98 6.93
N LEU A 18 18.44 5.02 6.00
CA LEU A 18 17.26 4.32 5.50
C LEU A 18 16.55 3.53 6.59
N ARG A 19 17.28 2.90 7.52
CA ARG A 19 16.66 2.24 8.68
C ARG A 19 15.92 3.21 9.58
N ARG A 20 16.45 4.43 9.76
CA ARG A 20 15.78 5.48 10.53
C ARG A 20 14.50 5.94 9.83
N GLU A 21 14.57 6.20 8.53
CA GLU A 21 13.42 6.58 7.71
C GLU A 21 12.33 5.49 7.72
N LEU A 22 12.71 4.23 7.51
CA LEU A 22 11.79 3.08 7.58
C LEU A 22 11.07 3.00 8.93
N ASN A 23 11.79 3.22 10.04
CA ASN A 23 11.19 3.22 11.36
C ASN A 23 10.19 4.38 11.51
N GLN A 24 10.54 5.58 11.03
CA GLN A 24 9.63 6.74 11.05
C GLN A 24 8.36 6.49 10.23
N LEU A 25 8.48 5.92 9.03
CA LEU A 25 7.34 5.58 8.19
C LEU A 25 6.42 4.53 8.85
N LYS A 26 6.99 3.48 9.46
CA LYS A 26 6.21 2.49 10.21
C LYS A 26 5.47 3.09 11.39
N TRP A 27 6.12 3.97 12.15
CA TRP A 27 5.48 4.68 13.25
C TRP A 27 4.33 5.56 12.76
N CYS A 28 4.53 6.25 11.65
CA CYS A 28 3.51 7.06 10.99
C CYS A 28 2.29 6.21 10.56
N GLU A 29 2.51 5.06 9.92
CA GLU A 29 1.44 4.11 9.53
C GLU A 29 0.62 3.64 10.74
N ILE A 30 1.30 3.25 11.83
CA ILE A 30 0.64 2.81 13.07
C ILE A 30 -0.19 3.95 13.65
N GLN A 31 0.35 5.17 13.72
CA GLN A 31 -0.36 6.33 14.26
C GLN A 31 -1.63 6.66 13.45
N PHE A 32 -1.54 6.71 12.12
CA PHE A 32 -2.71 6.95 11.26
C PHE A 32 -3.77 5.86 11.42
N PHE A 33 -3.35 4.60 11.43
CA PHE A 33 -4.25 3.47 11.66
C PHE A 33 -4.94 3.58 13.02
N THR A 34 -4.18 3.75 14.11
CA THR A 34 -4.74 3.87 15.46
C THR A 34 -5.67 5.06 15.58
N PHE A 35 -5.32 6.21 15.01
CA PHE A 35 -6.17 7.40 15.00
C PHE A 35 -7.50 7.13 14.28
N ALA A 36 -7.45 6.58 13.07
CA ALA A 36 -8.65 6.31 12.27
C ALA A 36 -9.61 5.33 12.97
N ILE A 37 -9.07 4.25 13.54
CA ILE A 37 -9.86 3.26 14.28
C ILE A 37 -10.42 3.86 15.57
N THR A 38 -9.61 4.60 16.34
CA THR A 38 -10.06 5.22 17.59
C THR A 38 -11.16 6.25 17.34
N ALA A 39 -10.98 7.12 16.34
CA ALA A 39 -12.00 8.10 15.95
C ALA A 39 -13.30 7.40 15.53
N THR A 40 -13.21 6.32 14.75
CA THR A 40 -14.36 5.52 14.34
C THR A 40 -15.09 4.91 15.53
N ILE A 41 -14.35 4.29 16.46
CA ILE A 41 -14.92 3.69 17.67
C ILE A 41 -15.59 4.74 18.55
N VAL A 42 -14.99 5.91 18.72
CA VAL A 42 -15.58 7.01 19.50
C VAL A 42 -16.88 7.49 18.86
N VAL A 43 -16.90 7.72 17.55
CA VAL A 43 -18.10 8.18 16.84
C VAL A 43 -19.20 7.12 16.90
N LEU A 44 -18.89 5.85 16.59
CA LEU A 44 -19.84 4.75 16.70
C LEU A 44 -20.34 4.56 18.15
N GLY A 45 -19.45 4.69 19.15
CA GLY A 45 -19.81 4.59 20.56
C GLY A 45 -20.78 5.68 21.00
N LEU A 46 -20.61 6.92 20.51
CA LEU A 46 -21.54 8.02 20.77
C LEU A 46 -22.91 7.78 20.11
N ILE A 47 -22.91 7.27 18.88
CA ILE A 47 -24.10 6.86 18.13
C ILE A 47 -24.89 5.81 18.95
N PHE A 48 -24.21 4.75 19.43
CA PHE A 48 -24.84 3.67 20.21
C PHE A 48 -25.24 4.08 21.63
N LYS A 49 -24.50 4.98 22.28
CA LYS A 49 -24.84 5.45 23.64
C LYS A 49 -26.16 6.23 23.66
N ASN A 50 -26.38 7.06 22.65
CA ASN A 50 -27.60 7.85 22.53
C ASN A 50 -28.81 7.03 22.03
N SER A 51 -28.58 5.76 21.67
CA SER A 51 -29.60 4.83 21.15
C SER A 51 -30.03 3.78 22.17
N SER A 52 -29.85 4.04 23.46
CA SER A 52 -30.15 3.08 24.54
C SER A 52 -31.61 2.62 24.59
N ASP A 53 -32.54 3.30 23.90
CA ASP A 53 -33.84 2.74 23.50
C ASP A 53 -33.68 1.97 22.17
N LEU A 54 -33.16 0.76 22.30
CA LEU A 54 -32.66 -0.14 21.25
C LEU A 54 -33.78 -0.79 20.39
N ASN A 55 -34.79 -0.01 20.02
CA ASN A 55 -35.81 -0.46 19.07
C ASN A 55 -35.32 -0.25 17.63
N LEU A 56 -35.72 -1.16 16.73
CA LEU A 56 -35.53 -1.09 15.27
C LEU A 56 -35.98 0.25 14.63
N HIS A 57 -36.75 1.06 15.36
CA HIS A 57 -37.07 2.45 15.04
C HIS A 57 -35.82 3.36 14.90
N TYR A 58 -34.69 2.99 15.50
CA TYR A 58 -33.43 3.73 15.39
C TYR A 58 -32.91 3.83 13.95
N LEU A 59 -33.11 2.75 13.18
CA LEU A 59 -32.74 2.69 11.77
C LEU A 59 -33.73 3.43 10.86
N GLU A 60 -34.84 3.94 11.39
CA GLU A 60 -35.82 4.72 10.63
C GLU A 60 -35.55 6.22 10.68
N ASN A 61 -34.61 6.67 11.53
CA ASN A 61 -34.21 8.07 11.61
C ASN A 61 -33.07 8.37 10.60
N ASN A 62 -33.40 9.11 9.55
CA ASN A 62 -32.46 9.52 8.49
C ASN A 62 -31.18 10.16 9.05
N ALA A 63 -31.28 10.98 10.11
CA ALA A 63 -30.14 11.70 10.67
C ALA A 63 -29.10 10.73 11.25
N VAL A 64 -29.56 9.68 11.92
CA VAL A 64 -28.71 8.65 12.53
C VAL A 64 -27.95 7.86 11.47
N CYS A 65 -28.64 7.43 10.41
CA CYS A 65 -28.02 6.71 9.30
C CYS A 65 -26.98 7.54 8.55
N LEU A 66 -27.13 8.87 8.52
CA LEU A 66 -26.13 9.77 7.94
C LEU A 66 -24.92 9.95 8.87
N ILE A 67 -25.17 10.08 10.18
CA ILE A 67 -24.09 10.21 11.17
C ILE A 67 -23.23 8.94 11.20
N SER A 68 -23.79 7.75 10.93
CA SER A 68 -23.00 6.52 10.82
C SER A 68 -22.02 6.51 9.64
N LEU A 69 -22.19 7.39 8.64
CA LEU A 69 -21.25 7.55 7.53
C LEU A 69 -20.07 8.49 7.86
N VAL A 70 -20.17 9.31 8.91
CA VAL A 70 -19.13 10.28 9.29
C VAL A 70 -17.74 9.63 9.47
N PRO A 71 -17.61 8.44 10.10
CA PRO A 71 -16.30 7.79 10.21
C PRO A 71 -15.61 7.49 8.87
N LEU A 72 -16.36 7.35 7.77
CA LEU A 72 -15.78 7.11 6.44
C LEU A 72 -14.89 8.27 5.97
N LEU A 73 -15.15 9.49 6.44
CA LEU A 73 -14.33 10.67 6.16
C LEU A 73 -12.90 10.54 6.69
N PHE A 74 -12.68 9.72 7.73
CA PHE A 74 -11.36 9.48 8.29
C PHE A 74 -10.80 8.13 7.85
N LEU A 75 -11.65 7.11 7.68
CA LEU A 75 -11.22 5.76 7.30
C LEU A 75 -10.70 5.70 5.86
N ILE A 76 -11.40 6.31 4.90
CA ILE A 76 -11.03 6.22 3.48
C ILE A 76 -9.69 6.91 3.21
N PRO A 77 -9.47 8.19 3.61
CA PRO A 77 -8.18 8.84 3.41
C PRO A 77 -7.04 8.12 4.14
N SER A 78 -7.30 7.61 5.36
CA SER A 78 -6.30 6.85 6.12
C SER A 78 -5.91 5.55 5.42
N LEU A 79 -6.86 4.84 4.79
CA LEU A 79 -6.57 3.65 4.00
C LEU A 79 -5.68 3.98 2.79
N TRP A 80 -5.95 5.09 2.10
CA TRP A 80 -5.13 5.55 0.97
C TRP A 80 -3.71 5.90 1.40
N ILE A 81 -3.57 6.71 2.46
CA ILE A 81 -2.27 7.10 3.01
C ILE A 81 -1.49 5.86 3.47
N PHE A 82 -2.15 4.91 4.13
CA PHE A 82 -1.54 3.66 4.56
C PHE A 82 -0.99 2.87 3.37
N LEU A 83 -1.79 2.66 2.32
CA LEU A 83 -1.34 1.89 1.16
C LEU A 83 -0.27 2.62 0.33
N ASP A 84 -0.29 3.96 0.29
CA ASP A 84 0.77 4.71 -0.36
C ASP A 84 2.09 4.67 0.43
N THR A 85 1.99 4.75 1.76
CA THR A 85 3.15 4.59 2.65
C THR A 85 3.75 3.21 2.53
N ALA A 86 2.92 2.16 2.45
CA ALA A 86 3.37 0.79 2.23
C ALA A 86 4.13 0.62 0.90
N LYS A 87 3.71 1.31 -0.17
CA LYS A 87 4.45 1.32 -1.45
C LYS A 87 5.82 1.97 -1.30
N THR A 88 5.92 3.02 -0.50
CA THR A 88 7.18 3.72 -0.23
C THR A 88 8.11 2.85 0.60
N ILE A 89 7.62 2.24 1.67
CA ILE A 89 8.37 1.27 2.49
C ILE A 89 8.91 0.14 1.62
N SER A 90 8.08 -0.48 0.75
CA SER A 90 8.55 -1.57 -0.10
C SER A 90 9.62 -1.13 -1.11
N ARG A 91 9.56 0.12 -1.60
CA ARG A 91 10.61 0.67 -2.48
C ARG A 91 11.93 0.85 -1.72
N ILE A 92 11.89 1.41 -0.50
CA ILE A 92 13.07 1.61 0.35
C ILE A 92 13.69 0.27 0.73
N VAL A 93 12.87 -0.70 1.17
CA VAL A 93 13.32 -2.07 1.48
C VAL A 93 13.96 -2.72 0.26
N GLY A 94 13.39 -2.54 -0.93
CA GLY A 94 13.98 -3.03 -2.18
C GLY A 94 15.38 -2.47 -2.45
N TYR A 95 15.61 -1.19 -2.20
CA TYR A 95 16.92 -0.55 -2.38
C TYR A 95 17.91 -0.91 -1.27
N HIS A 96 17.43 -1.00 -0.03
CA HIS A 96 18.22 -1.49 1.09
C HIS A 96 18.80 -2.87 0.78
N PHE A 97 18.01 -3.78 0.21
CA PHE A 97 18.51 -5.08 -0.23
C PHE A 97 19.52 -5.01 -1.37
N TRP A 98 19.36 -4.06 -2.30
CA TRP A 98 20.34 -3.83 -3.35
C TRP A 98 21.68 -3.32 -2.79
N LEU A 99 21.63 -2.38 -1.82
CA LEU A 99 22.81 -1.92 -1.09
C LEU A 99 23.48 -3.05 -0.31
N GLU A 100 22.70 -3.93 0.34
CA GLU A 100 23.26 -5.11 1.01
C GLU A 100 23.96 -6.05 0.02
N ASP A 101 23.39 -6.27 -1.16
CA ASP A 101 24.02 -7.10 -2.20
C ASP A 101 25.36 -6.48 -2.66
N ILE A 102 25.47 -5.14 -2.73
CA ILE A 102 26.73 -4.42 -2.99
C ILE A 102 27.73 -4.61 -1.85
N LEU A 103 27.30 -4.38 -0.60
CA LEU A 103 28.16 -4.49 0.58
C LEU A 103 28.70 -5.91 0.78
N LEU A 104 27.94 -6.93 0.38
CA LEU A 104 28.34 -8.33 0.43
C LEU A 104 29.17 -8.77 -0.79
N GLY A 105 29.48 -7.87 -1.72
CA GLY A 105 30.26 -8.18 -2.93
C GLY A 105 29.57 -9.16 -3.87
N ARG A 106 28.24 -9.23 -3.84
CA ARG A 106 27.45 -10.12 -4.71
C ARG A 106 27.19 -9.55 -6.10
N THR A 107 27.50 -8.28 -6.31
CA THR A 107 27.46 -7.57 -7.58
C THR A 107 28.87 -7.39 -8.16
N ALA A 108 29.01 -7.35 -9.49
CA ALA A 108 30.31 -7.27 -10.16
C ALA A 108 31.16 -6.09 -9.64
N PRO A 109 32.48 -6.27 -9.39
CA PRO A 109 33.36 -5.24 -8.82
C PRO A 109 33.39 -3.93 -9.63
N ASP A 110 33.23 -4.03 -10.95
CA ASP A 110 33.35 -2.91 -11.89
C ASP A 110 32.05 -2.09 -12.01
N ALA A 111 30.94 -2.58 -11.44
CA ALA A 111 29.61 -1.96 -11.51
C ALA A 111 29.29 -1.06 -10.30
N ILE A 112 30.21 -0.93 -9.33
CA ILE A 112 29.91 -0.28 -8.05
C ILE A 112 30.00 1.25 -8.18
N ARG A 113 28.95 1.87 -8.72
CA ARG A 113 28.69 3.30 -8.55
C ARG A 113 27.61 3.50 -7.48
N PHE A 114 27.98 4.12 -6.37
CA PHE A 114 27.04 4.51 -5.33
C PHE A 114 26.36 5.83 -5.72
N HIS A 115 25.04 5.82 -5.87
CA HIS A 115 24.26 7.01 -6.25
C HIS A 115 23.51 7.66 -5.06
N GLY A 116 23.41 6.99 -3.90
CA GLY A 116 22.50 7.39 -2.81
C GLY A 116 21.02 7.19 -3.15
N TRP A 117 20.15 7.01 -2.15
CA TRP A 117 18.73 6.62 -2.33
C TRP A 117 17.92 7.62 -3.17
N GLU A 118 18.07 8.92 -2.93
CA GLU A 118 17.28 9.95 -3.61
C GLU A 118 17.63 10.06 -5.10
N THR A 119 18.92 10.10 -5.43
CA THR A 119 19.42 10.08 -6.81
C THR A 119 19.02 8.76 -7.49
N ALA A 120 19.19 7.65 -6.76
CA ALA A 120 18.80 6.33 -7.22
C ALA A 120 17.33 6.29 -7.64
N LEU A 121 16.45 6.83 -6.79
CA LEU A 121 15.02 6.90 -7.04
C LEU A 121 14.67 7.75 -8.26
N THR A 122 15.44 8.81 -8.50
CA THR A 122 15.29 9.66 -9.69
C THR A 122 15.63 8.88 -10.95
N ILE A 123 16.79 8.21 -10.98
CA ILE A 123 17.22 7.34 -12.09
C ILE A 123 16.18 6.24 -12.35
N LEU A 124 15.67 5.61 -11.29
CA LEU A 124 14.65 4.58 -11.42
C LEU A 124 13.36 5.13 -12.05
N ARG A 125 12.92 6.32 -11.66
CA ARG A 125 11.70 6.96 -12.22
C ARG A 125 11.87 7.27 -13.70
N GLU A 126 13.04 7.77 -14.10
CA GLU A 126 13.35 8.04 -15.51
C GLU A 126 13.38 6.75 -16.34
N ASN A 127 14.04 5.71 -15.83
CA ASN A 127 14.12 4.40 -16.49
C ASN A 127 12.76 3.69 -16.57
N VAL A 128 11.92 3.77 -15.54
CA VAL A 128 10.56 3.20 -15.58
C VAL A 128 9.70 3.91 -16.62
N ARG A 129 9.78 5.24 -16.72
CA ARG A 129 9.08 5.99 -17.78
C ARG A 129 9.53 5.55 -19.16
N TYR A 130 10.84 5.38 -19.36
CA TYR A 130 11.39 4.86 -20.61
C TYR A 130 10.83 3.46 -20.92
N LEU A 131 10.84 2.54 -19.94
CA LEU A 131 10.34 1.18 -20.11
C LEU A 131 8.83 1.10 -20.38
N GLU A 132 8.04 2.01 -19.81
CA GLU A 132 6.62 2.12 -20.09
C GLU A 132 6.38 2.60 -21.53
N HIS A 133 7.16 3.56 -22.04
CA HIS A 133 7.08 4.00 -23.44
C HIS A 133 7.60 2.94 -24.43
N ALA A 134 8.67 2.24 -24.07
CA ALA A 134 9.25 1.13 -24.84
C ALA A 134 8.25 -0.03 -25.03
N ARG A 135 7.42 -0.30 -24.01
CA ARG A 135 6.39 -1.36 -24.06
C ARG A 135 5.31 -1.10 -25.11
N ASP A 136 5.01 0.17 -25.39
CA ASP A 136 4.02 0.57 -26.38
C ASP A 136 4.61 0.66 -27.80
N SER A 137 5.93 0.46 -27.94
CA SER A 137 6.63 0.44 -29.23
C SER A 137 6.93 -1.00 -29.68
N PRO A 138 6.47 -1.46 -30.86
CA PRO A 138 6.50 -2.87 -31.27
C PRO A 138 7.90 -3.45 -31.56
N GLY A 139 8.99 -2.69 -31.37
CA GLY A 139 10.37 -3.09 -31.70
C GLY A 139 11.24 -3.61 -30.56
N GLU A 140 10.91 -3.36 -29.29
CA GLU A 140 11.82 -3.60 -28.12
C GLU A 140 11.46 -4.86 -27.28
N SER A 141 10.78 -5.84 -27.90
CA SER A 141 10.25 -7.04 -27.23
C SER A 141 11.32 -7.97 -26.62
N SER A 142 12.55 -7.99 -27.15
CA SER A 142 13.61 -8.93 -26.73
C SER A 142 14.14 -8.66 -25.32
N MET A 143 14.29 -7.39 -24.93
CA MET A 143 14.81 -7.02 -23.60
C MET A 143 13.78 -7.27 -22.49
N ILE A 144 12.51 -6.96 -22.76
CA ILE A 144 11.41 -7.20 -21.83
C ILE A 144 11.20 -8.71 -21.63
N GLN A 145 11.37 -9.50 -22.70
CA GLN A 145 11.33 -10.97 -22.61
C GLN A 145 12.50 -11.56 -21.82
N ALA A 146 13.72 -11.01 -21.94
CA ALA A 146 14.86 -11.43 -21.14
C ALA A 146 14.62 -11.18 -19.64
N ILE A 147 14.14 -9.98 -19.28
CA ILE A 147 13.78 -9.63 -17.90
C ILE A 147 12.67 -10.53 -17.34
N LEU A 148 11.67 -10.85 -18.16
CA LEU A 148 10.61 -11.80 -17.81
C LEU A 148 11.12 -13.24 -17.66
N GLY A 149 12.12 -13.63 -18.45
CA GLY A 149 12.83 -14.91 -18.35
C GLY A 149 13.58 -15.04 -17.03
N ASP A 150 14.39 -14.04 -16.67
CA ASP A 150 15.13 -13.99 -15.40
C ASP A 150 14.20 -14.00 -14.18
N LEU A 151 13.07 -13.30 -14.28
CA LEU A 151 12.00 -13.34 -13.27
C LEU A 151 11.44 -14.75 -13.08
N LYS A 152 11.30 -15.53 -14.17
CA LYS A 152 10.72 -16.87 -14.15
C LYS A 152 11.72 -17.89 -13.61
N GLU A 153 13.00 -17.78 -13.98
CA GLU A 153 14.06 -18.69 -13.57
C GLU A 153 14.48 -18.48 -12.11
N TYR A 154 14.59 -17.22 -11.66
CA TYR A 154 14.83 -16.90 -10.25
C TYR A 154 13.68 -17.38 -9.34
N ASN A 155 12.46 -17.51 -9.89
CA ASN A 155 11.30 -18.02 -9.13
C ASN A 155 11.46 -19.51 -8.76
N LYS A 156 12.19 -20.25 -9.60
CA LYS A 156 12.45 -21.68 -9.43
C LYS A 156 13.52 -21.93 -8.35
N ASN A 157 14.53 -21.05 -8.28
CA ASN A 157 15.67 -21.17 -7.35
C ASN A 157 15.41 -20.53 -5.97
N PHE A 158 14.44 -19.61 -5.86
CA PHE A 158 14.07 -18.95 -4.58
C PHE A 158 13.40 -19.89 -3.57
N LEU A 159 12.98 -21.09 -4.00
CA LEU A 159 12.34 -22.08 -3.13
C LEU A 159 13.29 -22.67 -2.07
N LEU A 160 14.61 -22.48 -2.22
CA LEU A 160 15.65 -23.02 -1.33
C LEU A 160 16.13 -22.05 -0.23
N LEU A 161 15.88 -20.74 -0.34
CA LEU A 161 16.23 -19.73 0.70
C LEU A 161 15.11 -19.51 1.75
N LYS A 162 14.18 -20.46 1.83
CA LYS A 162 12.78 -20.26 2.23
C LYS A 162 12.48 -20.42 3.73
N THR A 163 13.46 -20.65 4.61
CA THR A 163 13.13 -21.08 5.98
C THR A 163 13.32 -20.01 7.07
N SER A 164 14.25 -19.06 6.96
CA SER A 164 14.41 -17.99 7.97
C SER A 164 13.81 -16.64 7.55
N ASN A 165 13.98 -16.22 6.30
CA ASN A 165 13.44 -14.95 5.79
C ASN A 165 11.93 -15.00 5.51
N LEU A 166 11.36 -16.20 5.37
CA LEU A 166 9.94 -16.38 5.07
C LEU A 166 9.05 -16.02 6.26
N ALA A 167 9.50 -16.23 7.51
CA ALA A 167 8.74 -15.88 8.70
C ALA A 167 8.57 -14.36 8.84
N VAL A 168 9.64 -13.60 8.59
CA VAL A 168 9.62 -12.13 8.59
C VAL A 168 8.79 -11.60 7.40
N PHE A 169 8.91 -12.23 6.23
CA PHE A 169 8.11 -11.89 5.05
C PHE A 169 6.62 -12.20 5.20
N LEU A 170 6.27 -13.32 5.84
CA LEU A 170 4.89 -13.66 6.20
C LEU A 170 4.33 -12.66 7.21
N SER A 171 5.18 -12.17 8.12
CA SER A 171 4.79 -11.19 9.13
C SER A 171 4.42 -9.83 8.52
N ILE A 172 5.20 -9.28 7.59
CA ILE A 172 4.89 -7.98 6.94
C ILE A 172 3.65 -8.10 6.04
N ARG A 173 3.56 -9.15 5.21
CA ARG A 173 2.39 -9.38 4.35
C ARG A 173 1.13 -9.64 5.19
N GLY A 174 1.26 -10.42 6.25
CA GLY A 174 0.19 -10.69 7.20
C GLY A 174 -0.29 -9.41 7.87
N PHE A 175 0.62 -8.54 8.29
CA PHE A 175 0.29 -7.22 8.86
C PHE A 175 -0.49 -6.35 7.87
N LEU A 176 0.00 -6.21 6.63
CA LEU A 176 -0.69 -5.42 5.59
C LEU A 176 -2.10 -5.94 5.30
N VAL A 177 -2.26 -7.26 5.17
CA VAL A 177 -3.56 -7.90 4.97
C VAL A 177 -4.46 -7.69 6.18
N ALA A 178 -3.95 -7.85 7.40
CA ALA A 178 -4.72 -7.67 8.63
C ALA A 178 -5.22 -6.23 8.78
N VAL A 179 -4.36 -5.24 8.54
CA VAL A 179 -4.73 -3.81 8.57
C VAL A 179 -5.77 -3.50 7.50
N TYR A 180 -5.55 -3.97 6.26
CA TYR A 180 -6.51 -3.79 5.18
C TYR A 180 -7.88 -4.41 5.51
N VAL A 181 -7.91 -5.65 5.97
CA VAL A 181 -9.15 -6.34 6.37
C VAL A 181 -9.85 -5.59 7.49
N THR A 182 -9.09 -5.01 8.42
CA THR A 182 -9.64 -4.19 9.50
C THR A 182 -10.29 -2.92 8.94
N PHE A 183 -9.61 -2.17 8.06
CA PHE A 183 -10.22 -1.01 7.39
C PHE A 183 -11.50 -1.41 6.63
N VAL A 184 -11.48 -2.49 5.87
CA VAL A 184 -12.66 -2.99 5.13
C VAL A 184 -13.81 -3.32 6.09
N ALA A 185 -13.52 -4.00 7.21
CA ALA A 185 -14.53 -4.34 8.21
C ALA A 185 -15.17 -3.09 8.81
N PHE A 186 -14.38 -2.07 9.18
CA PHE A 186 -14.89 -0.81 9.72
C PHE A 186 -15.66 0.01 8.68
N ILE A 187 -15.20 0.06 7.42
CA ILE A 187 -15.93 0.73 6.33
C ILE A 187 -17.28 0.04 6.10
N ALA A 188 -17.31 -1.29 6.08
CA ALA A 188 -18.54 -2.07 5.95
C ALA A 188 -19.48 -1.84 7.13
N LEU A 189 -18.96 -1.82 8.36
CA LEU A 189 -19.72 -1.55 9.57
C LEU A 189 -20.37 -0.16 9.55
N CYS A 190 -19.65 0.87 9.08
CA CYS A 190 -20.18 2.24 8.98
C CYS A 190 -21.20 2.41 7.84
N SER A 191 -21.01 1.68 6.74
CA SER A 191 -21.88 1.76 5.55
C SER A 191 -23.15 0.92 5.68
N PHE A 192 -23.12 -0.15 6.49
CA PHE A 192 -24.22 -1.11 6.61
C PHE A 192 -25.55 -0.49 7.06
N PRO A 193 -25.62 0.37 8.11
CA PRO A 193 -26.88 0.97 8.54
C PRO A 193 -27.56 1.79 7.44
N PHE A 194 -26.77 2.60 6.71
CA PHE A 194 -27.27 3.39 5.59
C PHE A 194 -27.69 2.50 4.40
N ALA A 195 -26.88 1.49 4.05
CA ALA A 195 -27.22 0.56 2.98
C ALA A 195 -28.51 -0.22 3.28
N TYR A 196 -28.68 -0.69 4.52
CA TYR A 196 -29.89 -1.37 4.97
C TYR A 196 -31.12 -0.44 4.90
N PHE A 197 -31.00 0.79 5.40
CA PHE A 197 -32.03 1.82 5.27
C PHE A 197 -32.38 2.10 3.80
N ALA A 198 -31.37 2.19 2.94
CA ALA A 198 -31.52 2.44 1.51
C ALA A 198 -32.30 1.31 0.83
N CYS A 199 -31.94 0.05 1.13
CA CYS A 199 -32.61 -1.12 0.59
C CYS A 199 -34.06 -1.25 1.09
N ARG A 200 -34.33 -0.97 2.38
CA ARG A 200 -35.67 -1.09 2.96
C ARG A 200 -36.65 -0.06 2.41
N ASN A 201 -36.21 1.18 2.20
CA ASN A 201 -37.08 2.26 1.71
C ASN A 201 -37.09 2.37 0.17
N GLY A 202 -36.22 1.65 -0.54
CA GLY A 202 -36.29 1.42 -1.98
C GLY A 202 -36.46 2.69 -2.82
N LEU A 203 -37.36 2.64 -3.82
CA LEU A 203 -37.70 3.75 -4.73
C LEU A 203 -38.31 4.97 -4.02
N ALA A 204 -38.82 4.85 -2.79
CA ALA A 204 -39.36 5.99 -2.05
C ALA A 204 -38.29 7.03 -1.71
N ILE A 205 -37.03 6.59 -1.63
CA ILE A 205 -35.85 7.45 -1.43
C ILE A 205 -35.60 8.39 -2.61
N PHE A 206 -35.90 7.93 -3.83
CA PHE A 206 -35.70 8.72 -5.06
C PHE A 206 -36.91 9.62 -5.37
N SER A 207 -38.09 9.27 -4.85
CA SER A 207 -39.35 10.00 -5.03
C SER A 207 -39.39 11.31 -4.21
N GLN A 208 -38.92 11.28 -2.97
CA GLN A 208 -38.70 12.48 -2.18
C GLN A 208 -37.26 12.94 -2.38
N TYR A 209 -37.04 14.01 -3.15
CA TYR A 209 -35.74 14.64 -3.46
C TYR A 209 -34.98 15.17 -2.23
N ASN A 210 -34.72 14.33 -1.24
CA ASN A 210 -33.85 14.64 -0.12
C ASN A 210 -32.41 14.43 -0.59
N LEU A 211 -31.76 15.53 -0.97
CA LEU A 211 -30.32 15.63 -1.30
C LEU A 211 -29.46 14.73 -0.39
N PHE A 212 -29.79 14.67 0.90
CA PHE A 212 -29.14 13.83 1.90
C PHE A 212 -29.08 12.34 1.55
N ASN A 213 -30.17 11.77 1.04
CA ASN A 213 -30.18 10.36 0.66
C ASN A 213 -29.32 10.09 -0.57
N ALA A 214 -29.35 10.99 -1.55
CA ALA A 214 -28.50 10.90 -2.73
C ALA A 214 -27.01 10.99 -2.34
N VAL A 215 -26.65 11.90 -1.43
CA VAL A 215 -25.29 12.03 -0.89
C VAL A 215 -24.88 10.76 -0.14
N GLY A 216 -25.73 10.23 0.75
CA GLY A 216 -25.41 9.00 1.47
C GLY A 216 -25.20 7.80 0.54
N CYS A 217 -26.04 7.63 -0.49
CA CYS A 217 -25.86 6.60 -1.51
C CYS A 217 -24.53 6.79 -2.27
N ALA A 218 -24.21 8.02 -2.67
CA ALA A 218 -22.95 8.32 -3.35
C ALA A 218 -21.73 7.98 -2.47
N VAL A 219 -21.78 8.31 -1.17
CA VAL A 219 -20.72 7.99 -0.20
C VAL A 219 -20.53 6.47 -0.06
N VAL A 220 -21.62 5.71 0.05
CA VAL A 220 -21.55 4.24 0.15
C VAL A 220 -21.00 3.61 -1.12
N ILE A 221 -21.47 4.03 -2.31
CA ILE A 221 -20.95 3.57 -3.60
C ILE A 221 -19.46 3.89 -3.72
N PHE A 222 -19.06 5.11 -3.36
CA PHE A 222 -17.67 5.54 -3.35
C PHE A 222 -16.81 4.70 -2.40
N ALA A 223 -17.31 4.36 -1.21
CA ALA A 223 -16.62 3.50 -0.27
C ALA A 223 -16.38 2.09 -0.83
N PHE A 224 -17.39 1.48 -1.47
CA PHE A 224 -17.24 0.18 -2.13
C PHE A 224 -16.27 0.21 -3.31
N PHE A 225 -16.37 1.24 -4.16
CA PHE A 225 -15.43 1.44 -5.26
C PHE A 225 -14.00 1.58 -4.75
N THR A 226 -13.81 2.34 -3.67
CA THR A 226 -12.51 2.52 -3.01
C THR A 226 -11.96 1.20 -2.50
N ILE A 227 -12.75 0.38 -1.81
CA ILE A 227 -12.32 -0.95 -1.36
C ILE A 227 -11.85 -1.80 -2.55
N PHE A 228 -12.62 -1.83 -3.64
CA PHE A 228 -12.26 -2.63 -4.81
C PHE A 228 -10.97 -2.14 -5.48
N TRP A 229 -10.82 -0.83 -5.63
CA TRP A 229 -9.63 -0.21 -6.19
C TRP A 229 -8.39 -0.51 -5.33
N GLU A 230 -8.51 -0.33 -4.02
CA GLU A 230 -7.40 -0.55 -3.09
C GLU A 230 -7.07 -2.03 -2.90
N PHE A 231 -8.01 -2.94 -3.11
CA PHE A 231 -7.71 -4.36 -3.21
C PHE A 231 -6.72 -4.66 -4.34
N ALA A 232 -6.88 -4.00 -5.50
CA ALA A 232 -5.94 -4.14 -6.61
C ALA A 232 -4.56 -3.59 -6.23
N THR A 233 -4.50 -2.45 -5.53
CA THR A 233 -3.26 -1.90 -4.96
C THR A 233 -2.59 -2.91 -4.02
N LEU A 234 -3.33 -3.46 -3.07
CA LEU A 234 -2.83 -4.45 -2.11
C LEU A 234 -2.29 -5.70 -2.82
N LYS A 235 -3.03 -6.22 -3.81
CA LYS A 235 -2.59 -7.34 -4.65
C LYS A 235 -1.27 -7.03 -5.36
N HIS A 236 -1.12 -5.82 -5.89
CA HIS A 236 0.12 -5.37 -6.52
C HIS A 236 1.28 -5.21 -5.54
N LEU A 237 0.99 -4.88 -4.27
CA LEU A 237 1.96 -4.78 -3.20
C LEU A 237 2.45 -6.15 -2.73
N ILE A 238 1.55 -7.12 -2.58
CA ILE A 238 1.90 -8.46 -2.10
C ILE A 238 2.57 -9.30 -3.21
N PHE A 239 1.99 -9.29 -4.41
CA PHE A 239 2.34 -10.22 -5.49
C PHE A 239 2.81 -9.56 -6.78
N GLY A 240 2.63 -8.25 -6.93
CA GLY A 240 2.80 -7.57 -8.22
C GLY A 240 3.99 -6.64 -8.29
N LYS A 241 3.79 -5.54 -9.05
CA LYS A 241 4.81 -4.56 -9.42
C LYS A 241 5.46 -3.81 -8.26
N PHE A 242 4.86 -3.86 -7.08
CA PHE A 242 5.35 -3.23 -5.86
C PHE A 242 5.81 -4.25 -4.82
N SER A 243 5.87 -5.54 -5.17
CA SER A 243 6.46 -6.53 -4.28
C SER A 243 7.95 -6.25 -4.10
N ASP A 244 8.48 -6.56 -2.92
CA ASP A 244 9.90 -6.37 -2.60
C ASP A 244 10.82 -7.01 -3.63
N ARG A 245 10.39 -8.15 -4.20
CA ARG A 245 11.10 -8.83 -5.29
C ARG A 245 11.12 -8.00 -6.57
N ALA A 246 9.98 -7.47 -6.99
CA ALA A 246 9.90 -6.61 -8.17
C ALA A 246 10.72 -5.33 -7.97
N ASN A 247 10.70 -4.76 -6.76
CA ASN A 247 11.51 -3.57 -6.43
C ASN A 247 13.01 -3.89 -6.46
N ARG A 248 13.46 -5.01 -5.90
CA ARG A 248 14.88 -5.43 -5.97
C ARG A 248 15.36 -5.54 -7.42
N ILE A 249 14.57 -6.17 -8.28
CA ILE A 249 14.91 -6.35 -9.71
C ILE A 249 14.91 -5.00 -10.44
N LYS A 250 13.93 -4.14 -10.16
CA LYS A 250 13.88 -2.77 -10.69
C LYS A 250 15.15 -1.99 -10.34
N TRP A 251 15.61 -2.07 -9.09
CA TRP A 251 16.85 -1.45 -8.66
C TRP A 251 18.06 -2.01 -9.38
N ARG A 252 18.13 -3.34 -9.51
CA ARG A 252 19.19 -3.99 -10.27
C ARG A 252 19.26 -3.50 -11.73
N ILE A 253 18.14 -3.55 -12.45
CA ILE A 253 18.06 -3.10 -13.86
C ILE A 253 18.43 -1.62 -14.00
N ALA A 254 18.01 -0.78 -13.06
CA ALA A 254 18.28 0.65 -13.11
C ALA A 254 19.78 0.99 -12.98
N PHE A 255 20.59 0.10 -12.38
CA PHE A 255 22.01 0.33 -12.12
C PHE A 255 22.97 -0.58 -12.89
N GLU A 256 22.49 -1.71 -13.42
CA GLU A 256 23.30 -2.59 -14.28
C GLU A 256 23.27 -2.16 -15.76
N LYS A 257 22.42 -1.19 -16.14
CA LYS A 257 22.49 -0.58 -17.47
C LYS A 257 23.64 0.44 -17.52
N PRO A 258 24.62 0.28 -18.42
CA PRO A 258 25.70 1.25 -18.64
C PRO A 258 25.18 2.56 -19.26
#